data_AF-A0A6S4Q1F8-F1
#
_entry.id   AF-A0A6S4Q1F8-F1
#
_cell.length_a   1.000
_cell.length_b   1.000
_cell.length_c   1.000
_cell.angle_alpha   90.00
_cell.angle_beta   90.00
_cell.angle_gamma   90.00
#
_symmetry.space_group_name_H-M   'P 1'
#
loop_
_entity.id
_entity.type
_entity.pdbx_description
1 polymer ?
#
loop_
_entity_poly.entity_id
_entity_poly.type
_entity_poly.pdbx_seq_one_letter_code
_entity_poly.pdbx_strand_id
1 'polypeptide(L)' 'MNCYICENDANEVQEIFGDYREVDCAECGPYKVSCSVLAMLSNRRFDTEAMQRELTQIRKETDETPMITSIQAKLVAR' A
#
# COMPACT_ATOMS: atom_id res chain seq x y z
N MET A 1 -1.11 2.36 -13.30
CA MET A 1 -0.23 1.38 -12.63
C MET A 1 -1.11 0.28 -12.03
N ASN A 2 -0.55 -0.81 -11.50
CA ASN A 2 -1.34 -1.78 -10.75
C ASN A 2 -1.23 -1.50 -9.26
N CYS A 3 -2.33 -1.62 -8.53
CA CYS A 3 -2.36 -1.56 -7.08
C CYS A 3 -1.39 -2.61 -6.51
N TYR A 4 -0.48 -2.20 -5.63
CA TYR A 4 0.45 -3.14 -5.01
C TYR A 4 -0.26 -4.19 -4.15
N ILE A 5 -1.45 -3.88 -3.61
CA ILE A 5 -2.16 -4.71 -2.64
C ILE A 5 -3.09 -5.74 -3.31
N CYS A 6 -3.91 -5.30 -4.27
CA CYS A 6 -4.92 -6.14 -4.93
C CYS A 6 -4.64 -6.41 -6.41
N GLU A 7 -3.56 -5.87 -6.97
CA GLU A 7 -3.11 -6.04 -8.36
C GLU A 7 -4.06 -5.50 -9.46
N ASN A 8 -5.25 -5.01 -9.09
CA ASN A 8 -6.16 -4.30 -9.98
C ASN A 8 -5.60 -2.96 -10.45
N ASP A 9 -6.23 -2.39 -11.48
CA ASP A 9 -5.90 -1.06 -11.99
C ASP A 9 -5.99 0.01 -10.88
N ALA A 10 -4.95 0.84 -10.82
CA ALA A 10 -4.85 1.95 -9.89
C ALA A 10 -4.10 3.14 -10.52
N ASN A 11 -4.35 4.31 -9.96
CA ASN A 11 -3.68 5.53 -10.35
C ASN A 11 -2.48 5.78 -9.43
N GLU A 12 -1.34 6.13 -10.03
CA GLU A 12 -0.23 6.73 -9.28
C GLU A 12 -0.56 8.21 -9.13
N VAL A 13 -0.71 8.70 -7.90
CA VAL A 13 -1.13 10.10 -7.68
C VAL A 13 0.06 11.06 -7.85
N GLN A 14 1.26 10.62 -7.45
CA GLN A 14 2.51 11.34 -7.65
C GLN A 14 3.67 10.37 -7.91
N GLU A 15 4.49 10.66 -8.92
CA GLU A 15 5.77 9.97 -9.16
C GLU A 15 6.73 10.29 -8.01
N ILE A 16 6.75 9.44 -6.99
CA ILE A 16 7.70 9.40 -5.85
C ILE A 16 7.99 10.79 -5.25
N PHE A 17 7.19 11.22 -4.28
CA PHE A 17 7.52 12.40 -3.47
C PHE A 17 8.20 11.94 -2.16
N GLY A 18 9.52 12.12 -2.07
CA GLY A 18 10.30 11.65 -0.91
C GLY A 18 10.46 10.12 -0.88
N ASP A 19 10.36 9.51 0.30
CA ASP A 19 10.64 8.06 0.51
C ASP A 19 9.40 7.15 0.34
N TYR A 20 8.38 7.59 -0.39
CA TYR A 20 7.16 6.82 -0.63
C TYR A 20 6.53 7.06 -2.01
N ARG A 21 5.66 6.14 -2.41
CA ARG A 21 4.72 6.28 -3.55
C ARG A 21 3.29 6.39 -3.05
N GLU A 22 2.50 7.22 -3.70
CA GLU A 22 1.08 7.36 -3.42
C GLU A 22 0.24 6.70 -4.50
N VAL A 23 -0.67 5.83 -4.08
CA VAL A 23 -1.51 5.00 -4.92
C VAL A 23 -2.96 5.30 -4.59
N ASP A 24 -3.75 5.58 -5.62
CA ASP A 24 -5.20 5.69 -5.54
C ASP A 24 -5.84 4.49 -6.24
N CYS A 25 -6.40 3.59 -5.44
CA CYS A 25 -7.03 2.37 -5.89
C CYS A 25 -8.52 2.40 -5.50
N ALA A 26 -9.41 2.13 -6.46
CA ALA A 26 -10.85 2.12 -6.20
C ALA A 26 -11.26 1.06 -5.15
N GLU A 27 -10.56 -0.08 -5.10
CA GLU A 27 -10.86 -1.20 -4.18
C GLU A 27 -10.19 -1.04 -2.81
N CYS A 28 -8.91 -0.67 -2.79
CA CYS A 28 -8.15 -0.54 -1.53
C CYS A 28 -8.30 0.84 -0.89
N GLY A 29 -8.83 1.82 -1.62
CA GLY A 29 -8.77 3.25 -1.31
C GLY A 29 -7.37 3.85 -1.51
N PRO A 30 -7.20 5.16 -1.26
CA PRO A 30 -5.91 5.81 -1.37
C PRO A 30 -4.97 5.38 -0.24
N TYR A 31 -3.70 5.17 -0.56
CA TYR A 31 -2.64 4.82 0.39
C TYR A 31 -1.26 5.24 -0.11
N LYS A 32 -0.32 5.34 0.83
CA LYS A 32 1.11 5.55 0.58
C LYS A 32 1.88 4.28 0.89
N VAL A 33 2.93 4.00 0.13
CA VAL A 33 3.80 2.83 0.32
C VAL A 33 5.24 3.30 0.33
N SER A 34 6.01 2.97 1.38
CA SER A 34 7.40 3.38 1.46
C SER A 34 8.28 2.67 0.43
N CYS A 35 9.33 3.34 -0.03
CA CYS A 35 10.31 2.77 -0.96
C CYS A 35 10.98 1.50 -0.41
N SER A 36 11.16 1.43 0.92
CA SER A 36 11.66 0.22 1.59
C SER A 36 10.73 -0.98 1.42
N VAL A 37 9.42 -0.78 1.51
CA VAL A 37 8.44 -1.86 1.28
C VAL A 37 8.37 -2.22 -0.19
N LEU A 38 8.44 -1.25 -1.12
CA LEU A 38 8.52 -1.52 -2.56
C LEU A 38 9.68 -2.46 -2.91
N ALA A 39 10.86 -2.25 -2.31
CA ALA A 39 12.01 -3.13 -2.53
C ALA A 39 11.74 -4.58 -2.09
N MET A 40 10.93 -4.77 -1.04
CA MET A 40 10.54 -6.10 -0.53
C MET A 40 9.53 -6.83 -1.43
N LEU A 41 8.81 -6.12 -2.30
CA LEU A 41 7.83 -6.72 -3.22
C LEU A 41 8.46 -7.44 -4.43
N SER A 42 9.79 -7.41 -4.56
CA SER A 42 10.51 -8.11 -5.63
C SER A 42 10.28 -9.63 -5.60
N ASN A 43 10.21 -10.23 -4.40
CA ASN A 43 10.00 -11.66 -4.19
C ASN A 43 8.84 -11.99 -3.24
N ARG A 44 8.07 -10.98 -2.84
CA ARG A 44 6.90 -11.09 -1.96
C ARG A 44 5.74 -10.34 -2.56
N ARG A 45 4.55 -10.59 -2.05
CA ARG A 45 3.36 -9.78 -2.33
C ARG A 45 2.67 -9.42 -1.03
N PHE A 46 1.82 -8.40 -1.08
CA PHE A 46 0.95 -8.13 0.04
C PHE A 46 -0.09 -9.26 0.17
N ASP A 47 -0.41 -9.61 1.40
CA ASP A 47 -1.65 -10.31 1.71
C ASP A 47 -2.79 -9.30 1.54
N THR A 48 -3.56 -9.46 0.46
CA THR A 48 -4.60 -8.51 0.07
C THR A 48 -5.64 -8.32 1.18
N GLU A 49 -6.15 -9.40 1.78
CA GLU A 49 -7.17 -9.32 2.81
C GLU A 49 -6.61 -8.69 4.09
N ALA A 50 -5.43 -9.12 4.52
CA ALA A 50 -4.81 -8.60 5.74
C ALA A 50 -4.49 -7.10 5.60
N MET A 51 -4.02 -6.67 4.44
CA MET A 51 -3.74 -5.26 4.17
C MET A 51 -5.00 -4.41 4.08
N GLN A 52 -6.07 -4.89 3.45
CA GLN A 52 -7.35 -4.15 3.41
C GLN A 52 -7.90 -3.92 4.81
N ARG A 53 -7.80 -4.93 5.70
CA ARG A 53 -8.19 -4.81 7.12
C ARG A 53 -7.31 -3.80 7.85
N GLU A 54 -5.99 -3.87 7.67
CA GLU A 54 -5.02 -2.94 8.27
C GLU A 54 -5.30 -1.49 7.83
N LEU A 55 -5.47 -1.23 6.53
CA LEU A 55 -5.78 0.10 6.00
C LEU A 55 -7.09 0.65 6.57
N THR A 56 -8.09 -0.22 6.74
CA THR A 56 -9.38 0.16 7.33
C THR A 56 -9.22 0.56 8.80
N GLN A 57 -8.33 -0.10 9.56
CA GLN A 57 -8.05 0.28 10.95
C GLN A 57 -7.29 1.59 11.03
N ILE A 58 -6.23 1.77 10.24
CA ILE A 58 -5.44 3.01 10.21
C ILE A 58 -6.35 4.21 9.92
N ARG A 59 -7.23 4.12 8.91
CA ARG A 59 -8.19 5.18 8.57
C ARG A 59 -9.18 5.52 9.68
N LYS A 60 -9.47 4.59 10.58
CA LYS A 60 -10.35 4.85 11.74
C LYS A 60 -9.60 5.53 12.88
N GLU A 61 -8.31 5.25 13.00
CA GLU A 61 -7.43 5.79 14.04
C GLU A 61 -6.85 7.16 13.66
N THR A 62 -6.64 7.39 12.37
CA THR A 62 -6.02 8.60 11.81
C THR A 62 -6.91 9.20 10.72
N ASP A 63 -7.10 10.52 10.71
CA ASP A 63 -7.79 11.26 9.63
C ASP A 63 -6.86 11.54 8.42
N GLU A 64 -5.82 10.72 8.25
CA GLU A 64 -4.78 10.88 7.23
C GLU A 64 -4.77 9.70 6.25
N THR A 65 -4.24 9.93 5.04
CA THR A 65 -3.99 8.86 4.06
C THR A 65 -3.01 7.83 4.65
N PRO A 66 -3.39 6.54 4.76
CA PRO A 66 -2.54 5.54 5.40
C PRO A 66 -1.18 5.39 4.72
N MET A 67 -0.12 5.28 5.52
CA MET A 67 1.22 4.97 5.04
C MET A 67 1.63 3.56 5.44
N ILE A 68 1.94 2.74 4.45
CA ILE A 68 2.45 1.37 4.64
C ILE A 68 3.97 1.45 4.71
N THR A 69 4.50 1.23 5.92
CA THR A 69 5.94 1.02 6.14
C THR A 69 6.22 -0.47 6.37
N SER A 70 7.48 -0.82 6.60
CA SER A 70 7.89 -2.19 6.92
C SER A 70 7.23 -2.76 8.19
N ILE A 71 6.66 -1.90 9.05
CA ILE A 71 5.95 -2.31 10.26
C ILE A 71 4.53 -2.79 9.94
N GLN A 72 3.80 -2.06 9.08
CA GLN A 72 2.42 -2.40 8.72
C GLN A 72 2.34 -3.46 7.61
N ALA A 73 3.38 -3.61 6.80
CA ALA A 73 3.37 -4.48 5.62
C ALA A 73 3.10 -5.95 5.96
N LYS A 74 1.89 -6.44 5.65
CA LYS A 74 1.53 -7.86 5.72
C LYS A 74 1.96 -8.54 4.41
N LEU A 75 3.15 -9.11 4.41
CA LEU A 75 3.75 -9.73 3.23
C LEU A 75 3.66 -11.25 3.28
N VAL A 76 3.36 -11.86 2.13
CA VAL A 76 3.39 -13.31 1.91
C VAL A 76 4.34 -13.64 0.76
N ALA A 77 4.77 -14.90 0.68
CA ALA A 77 5.52 -15.39 -0.47
C ALA A 77 4.68 -15.19 -1.74
N ARG A 78 5.35 -14.79 -2.83
CA ARG A 78 4.67 -14.56 -4.11
C ARG A 78 4.07 -15.85 -4.66
#